data_AF-A0AAV1LXZ5-F1
#
_entry.id   AF-A0AAV1LXZ5-F1
#
_cell.length_a   1.000
_cell.length_b   1.000
_cell.length_c   1.000
_cell.angle_alpha   90.00
_cell.angle_beta   90.00
_cell.angle_gamma   90.00
#
_symmetry.space_group_name_H-M   'P 1'
#
loop_
_entity.id
_entity.type
_entity.pdbx_description
1 polymer ?
#
loop_
_entity_poly.entity_id
_entity_poly.type
_entity_poly.pdbx_seq_one_letter_code
_entity_poly.pdbx_strand_id
1 'polypeptide(L)' 'MPRDRFKEIIKYLRFDVRSERSTRIITDKFALISQVRNSFIDNCISCYKPGENVTIDEQLFATKVRCPFIQYMAN' A
#
# COMPACT_ATOMS: atom_id res chain seq x y z
N MET A 1 8.33 -5.37 -22.93
CA MET A 1 8.49 -3.91 -22.84
C MET A 1 9.99 -3.59 -22.82
N PRO A 2 10.47 -2.56 -23.57
CA PRO A 2 11.88 -2.15 -23.51
C PRO A 2 12.30 -1.73 -22.10
N ARG A 3 13.58 -1.96 -21.76
CA ARG A 3 14.14 -1.69 -20.42
C ARG A 3 13.91 -0.25 -19.96
N ASP A 4 14.15 0.71 -20.85
CA ASP A 4 14.08 2.13 -20.50
C ASP A 4 12.63 2.57 -20.29
N ARG A 5 11.72 2.10 -21.15
CA ARG A 5 10.28 2.32 -20.99
C ARG A 5 9.75 1.76 -19.67
N PHE A 6 10.21 0.58 -19.24
CA PHE A 6 9.82 -0.01 -17.96
C PHE A 6 10.28 0.85 -16.78
N LYS A 7 11.53 1.31 -16.79
CA LYS A 7 12.08 2.21 -15.77
C LYS A 7 11.33 3.54 -15.69
N GLU A 8 10.97 4.11 -16.84
CA GLU A 8 10.18 5.34 -16.90
C GLU A 8 8.82 5.16 -16.24
N ILE A 9 8.09 4.10 -16.60
CA ILE A 9 6.76 3.85 -16.02
C ILE A 9 6.83 3.72 -14.50
N ILE A 10 7.77 2.93 -13.97
CA ILE A 10 7.93 2.77 -12.51
C ILE A 10 8.23 4.10 -11.83
N LYS A 11 9.08 4.94 -12.42
CA LYS A 11 9.46 6.24 -11.85
C LYS A 11 8.26 7.19 -11.69
N TYR A 12 7.34 7.15 -12.64
CA TYR A 12 6.18 8.07 -12.69
C TYR A 12 4.88 7.48 -12.18
N LEU A 13 4.86 6.21 -11.75
CA LEU A 13 3.68 5.58 -11.19
C LEU A 13 3.19 6.30 -9.93
N ARG A 14 1.91 6.64 -9.88
CA ARG A 14 1.24 7.28 -8.74
C ARG A 14 -0.12 6.62 -8.53
N PHE A 15 -0.59 6.58 -7.28
CA PHE A 15 -1.84 5.93 -6.90
C PHE A 15 -2.78 6.89 -6.15
N ASP A 16 -2.53 8.20 -6.27
CA ASP A 16 -3.24 9.26 -5.57
C ASP A 16 -3.50 10.46 -6.48
N VAL A 17 -4.42 11.31 -6.05
CA VAL A 17 -4.74 12.58 -6.72
C VAL A 17 -3.89 13.70 -6.11
N ARG A 18 -2.98 14.25 -6.92
CA ARG A 18 -1.98 15.23 -6.44
C ARG A 18 -2.59 16.47 -5.78
N SER A 19 -3.74 16.95 -6.27
CA SER A 19 -4.41 18.15 -5.73
C SER A 19 -4.98 17.96 -4.32
N GLU A 20 -5.32 16.73 -3.94
CA GLU A 20 -5.91 16.40 -2.63
C GLU A 20 -4.86 15.91 -1.62
N ARG A 21 -3.64 15.67 -2.07
CA ARG A 21 -2.58 15.04 -1.27
C ARG A 21 -2.31 15.78 0.04
N SER A 22 -2.23 17.11 0.00
CA SER A 22 -1.88 17.92 1.16
C SER A 22 -2.91 17.82 2.27
N THR A 23 -4.20 17.79 1.94
CA THR A 23 -5.28 17.66 2.91
C THR A 23 -5.38 16.23 3.44
N ARG A 24 -5.22 15.23 2.57
CA ARG A 24 -5.33 13.82 2.95
C ARG A 24 -4.21 13.31 3.84
N ILE A 25 -2.96 13.74 3.62
CA ILE A 25 -1.81 13.30 4.44
C ILE A 25 -1.95 13.69 5.91
N ILE A 26 -2.71 14.74 6.22
CA ILE A 26 -2.95 15.20 7.60
C ILE A 26 -3.69 14.11 8.39
N THR A 27 -4.68 13.46 7.78
CA THR A 27 -5.53 12.46 8.43
C THR A 27 -5.08 11.03 8.15
N ASP A 28 -4.48 10.78 6.99
CA ASP A 28 -4.13 9.46 6.49
C ASP A 28 -2.66 9.39 6.08
N LYS A 29 -1.83 8.78 6.92
CA LYS A 29 -0.39 8.60 6.65
C LYS A 29 -0.12 7.74 5.41
N PHE A 30 -1.10 6.95 4.96
CA PHE A 30 -1.03 6.09 3.77
C PHE A 30 -1.71 6.71 2.54
N ALA A 31 -2.11 7.99 2.60
CA ALA A 31 -2.93 8.66 1.57
C ALA A 31 -2.46 8.46 0.12
N LEU A 32 -1.16 8.25 -0.11
CA LEU A 32 -0.58 8.02 -1.43
C LEU A 32 -0.97 6.68 -2.08
N ILE A 33 -1.50 5.72 -1.32
CA ILE A 33 -1.88 4.37 -1.79
C ILE A 33 -3.23 3.89 -1.22
N SER A 34 -3.78 4.57 -0.22
CA SER A 34 -4.95 4.11 0.55
C SER A 34 -6.14 3.68 -0.31
N GLN A 35 -6.44 4.41 -1.39
CA GLN A 35 -7.57 4.06 -2.25
C GLN A 35 -7.39 2.68 -2.91
N VAL A 36 -6.22 2.44 -3.51
CA VAL A 36 -5.91 1.15 -4.13
C VAL A 36 -5.88 0.03 -3.09
N ARG A 37 -5.29 0.30 -1.92
CA ARG A 37 -5.26 -0.67 -0.82
C ARG A 37 -6.66 -1.05 -0.35
N ASN A 38 -7.55 -0.07 -0.16
CA ASN A 38 -8.89 -0.33 0.33
C ASN A 38 -9.70 -1.11 -0.71
N SER A 39 -9.68 -0.71 -1.99
CA SER A 39 -10.34 -1.47 -3.05
C SER A 39 -9.80 -2.89 -3.19
N PHE A 40 -8.50 -3.09 -2.98
CA PHE A 40 -7.91 -4.42 -2.95
C PHE A 40 -8.44 -5.27 -1.78
N ILE A 41 -8.48 -4.72 -0.57
CA ILE A 41 -9.02 -5.42 0.61
C ILE A 41 -10.50 -5.76 0.43
N ASP A 42 -11.29 -4.79 -0.05
CA ASP A 42 -12.74 -4.98 -0.29
C ASP A 42 -12.97 -6.14 -1.27
N ASN A 43 -12.17 -6.20 -2.34
CA ASN A 43 -12.22 -7.30 -3.30
C ASN A 43 -11.85 -8.64 -2.64
N CYS A 44 -10.78 -8.70 -1.84
CA CYS A 44 -10.40 -9.93 -1.12
C CYS A 44 -11.52 -10.45 -0.22
N ILE A 45 -12.19 -9.56 0.52
CA ILE A 45 -13.32 -9.91 1.39
C ILE A 45 -14.51 -10.41 0.57
N SER A 46 -14.83 -9.75 -0.56
CA SER A 46 -15.98 -10.10 -1.39
C SER A 46 -15.81 -11.44 -2.14
N CYS A 47 -14.57 -11.80 -2.47
CA CYS A 47 -14.28 -12.95 -3.33
C CYS A 47 -14.10 -14.27 -2.58
N TYR A 48 -14.02 -14.24 -1.25
CA TYR A 48 -13.74 -15.45 -0.47
C TYR A 48 -14.49 -15.47 0.86
N LYS A 49 -15.12 -16.61 1.16
CA LYS A 49 -15.74 -16.88 2.47
C LYS A 49 -14.81 -17.80 3.27
N PRO A 50 -14.25 -17.35 4.40
CA PRO A 50 -13.39 -18.20 5.22
C PRO A 50 -14.17 -19.34 5.89
N GLY A 51 -13.44 -20.40 6.26
CA GLY A 51 -13.96 -21.47 7.11
C GLY A 51 -14.05 -21.05 8.58
N GLU A 52 -14.31 -22.03 9.45
CA GLU A 52 -14.48 -21.80 10.90
C GLU A 52 -13.23 -21.24 11.58
N ASN A 53 -12.05 -21.73 11.20
CA ASN A 53 -10.78 -21.37 11.83
C ASN A 53 -10.03 -20.34 10.98
N VAL A 54 -9.75 -19.17 11.57
CA VAL A 54 -8.98 -18.08 10.95
C VAL A 54 -7.86 -17.66 11.91
N THR A 55 -6.69 -17.35 11.37
CA THR A 55 -5.53 -16.85 12.13
C THR A 55 -5.27 -15.38 11.80
N ILE A 56 -4.82 -14.64 12.81
CA ILE A 56 -4.39 -13.24 12.68
C ILE A 56 -2.94 -13.19 13.14
N ASP A 57 -2.08 -12.65 12.30
CA ASP A 57 -0.67 -12.42 12.58
C ASP A 57 -0.19 -11.17 11.84
N GLU A 58 0.98 -10.68 12.22
CA GLU A 58 1.61 -9.50 11.63
C GLU A 58 2.52 -9.86 10.45
N GLN A 59 2.53 -9.02 9.42
CA GLN A 59 3.44 -9.15 8.29
C GLN A 59 4.26 -7.87 8.14
N LEU A 60 5.58 -7.99 8.29
CA LEU A 60 6.50 -6.88 8.05
C LEU A 60 7.04 -6.91 6.61
N PHE A 61 6.83 -5.82 5.88
CA PHE A 61 7.44 -5.62 4.57
C PHE A 61 8.78 -4.93 4.71
N ALA A 62 9.86 -5.63 4.37
CA ALA A 62 11.21 -5.06 4.39
C ALA A 62 11.32 -3.88 3.41
N THR A 63 11.79 -2.73 3.91
CA THR A 63 12.06 -1.56 3.09
C THR A 63 13.26 -0.79 3.64
N LYS A 64 14.01 -0.16 2.74
CA LYS A 64 15.11 0.76 3.06
C LYS A 64 14.75 2.22 2.75
N VAL A 65 13.52 2.47 2.29
CA VAL A 65 13.05 3.80 1.93
C VAL A 65 12.70 4.56 3.21
N ARG A 66 13.00 5.86 3.28
CA ARG A 66 12.55 6.69 4.40
C ARG A 66 11.03 6.78 4.39
N CYS A 67 10.38 6.16 5.37
CA CYS A 67 8.93 6.12 5.49
C CYS A 67 8.53 6.36 6.96
N PRO A 68 7.52 7.22 7.24
CA PRO A 68 7.22 7.69 8.59
C PRO A 68 6.62 6.64 9.53
N PHE A 69 6.38 5.42 9.04
CA PHE A 69 5.77 4.32 9.80
C PHE A 69 6.55 3.00 9.67
N ILE A 70 7.85 3.07 9.35
CA ILE A 70 8.72 1.89 9.48
C ILE A 70 8.89 1.57 10.95
N GLN A 71 8.79 0.28 11.27
CA GLN A 71 9.04 -0.26 12.60
C GLN A 71 10.24 -1.20 12.54
N TYR A 72 11.06 -1.16 13.57
CA TYR A 72 12.09 -2.16 13.82
C TYR A 72 11.46 -3.30 14.62
N MET A 73 11.57 -4.54 14.12
CA MET A 73 11.22 -5.74 14.87
C MET A 73 12.53 -6.40 15.33
N ALA A 74 12.69 -6.54 16.64
CA ALA A 74 13.93 -6.98 17.27
C ALA A 74 14.05 -8.51 17.43
N ASN A 75 12.95 -9.22 17.18
CA ASN A 75 12.77 -10.63 17.47
C ASN A 75 13.29 -11.52 16.34
#